data_AF-A0A5C9BH06-F1
#
_entry.id   AF-A0A5C9BH06-F1
#
_cell.length_a   1.000
_cell.length_b   1.000
_cell.length_c   1.000
_cell.angle_alpha   90.00
_cell.angle_beta   90.00
_cell.angle_gamma   90.00
#
_symmetry.space_group_name_H-M   'P 1'
#
loop_
_entity.id
_entity.type
_entity.pdbx_description
1 polymer ?
#
loop_
_entity_poly.entity_id
_entity_poly.type
_entity_poly.pdbx_seq_one_letter_code
_entity_poly.pdbx_strand_id
1 'polypeptide(L)'
;GSSLSLYFASQTNVAVGASGAIFGVTGALFVAIFQHRKRLPKSFSKQMITSLSFFITYSLVQSLTKDGIDTAAHIGGLVAGSALAFILPERLNMEAFQKLRLQRGAAGLVLALLATFGLVHFAPAAKVDIEQTINGSAPVATGMKQFADLMAALEQEEKDVAAGKISIKESDERSRSVFAPKMADVLKLLSSGYLPPSDPRLPILKATIRMGELMEESLAMQSVFQLGSDIPVPVDPVRAAEIKQEMLAVMAAMNKAKSH
;
A
#
# COMPACT_ATOMS: atom_id res chain seq x y z
N GLY A 1 16.22 -18.53 7.50
CA GLY A 1 15.34 -18.58 6.32
C GLY A 1 14.02 -17.86 6.54
N SER A 2 13.24 -18.19 7.56
CA SER A 2 11.86 -17.68 7.70
C SER A 2 11.70 -16.32 8.40
N SER A 3 12.66 -15.87 9.22
CA SER A 3 12.55 -14.58 9.93
C SER A 3 12.72 -13.36 9.02
N LEU A 4 13.63 -13.44 8.04
CA LEU A 4 13.86 -12.36 7.07
C LEU A 4 12.76 -12.32 5.99
N SER A 5 12.21 -13.48 5.63
CA SER A 5 11.05 -13.57 4.72
C SER A 5 9.78 -13.01 5.37
N LEU A 6 9.58 -13.23 6.68
CA LEU A 6 8.50 -12.59 7.45
C LEU A 6 8.70 -11.07 7.59
N TYR A 7 9.94 -10.59 7.68
CA TYR A 7 10.21 -9.15 7.78
C TYR A 7 9.73 -8.39 6.53
N PHE A 8 9.90 -8.97 5.34
CA PHE A 8 9.45 -8.37 4.08
C PHE A 8 8.00 -8.72 3.70
N ALA A 9 7.48 -9.89 4.06
CA ALA A 9 6.11 -10.30 3.75
C ALA A 9 5.04 -9.78 4.74
N SER A 10 5.43 -9.34 5.95
CA SER A 10 4.47 -9.01 7.02
C SER A 10 4.09 -7.54 7.17
N GLN A 11 4.68 -6.63 6.39
CA GLN A 11 4.58 -5.19 6.68
C GLN A 11 3.17 -4.58 6.56
N THR A 12 2.15 -5.30 6.08
CA THR A 12 0.79 -4.74 6.06
C THR A 12 -0.32 -5.67 6.54
N ASN A 13 -0.28 -6.98 6.24
CA ASN A 13 -1.42 -7.87 6.56
C ASN A 13 -1.13 -9.02 7.54
N VAL A 14 0.07 -9.61 7.54
CA VAL A 14 0.36 -10.78 8.42
C VAL A 14 0.58 -10.35 9.88
N ALA A 15 1.12 -9.14 10.10
CA ALA A 15 1.33 -8.60 11.45
C ALA A 15 0.01 -8.29 12.20
N VAL A 16 -1.06 -7.99 11.48
CA VAL A 16 -2.36 -7.58 12.06
C VAL A 16 -3.03 -8.74 12.82
N GLY A 17 -2.82 -9.98 12.39
CA GLY A 17 -3.43 -11.17 13.03
C GLY A 17 -2.59 -11.84 14.14
N ALA A 18 -1.26 -11.71 14.10
CA ALA A 18 -0.38 -12.42 15.03
C ALA A 18 -0.56 -11.97 16.49
N SER A 19 -0.80 -10.67 16.70
CA SER A 19 -0.97 -10.11 18.04
C SER A 19 -2.25 -10.60 18.72
N GLY A 20 -3.35 -10.79 17.99
CA GLY A 20 -4.58 -11.39 18.53
C GLY A 20 -4.38 -12.82 19.03
N ALA A 21 -3.58 -13.63 18.33
CA ALA A 21 -3.25 -14.99 18.77
C ALA A 21 -2.42 -15.00 20.08
N ILE A 22 -1.47 -14.07 20.22
CA ILE A 22 -0.70 -13.89 21.46
C ILE A 22 -1.66 -13.56 22.61
N PHE A 23 -2.56 -12.60 22.42
CA PHE A 23 -3.58 -12.26 23.42
C PHE A 23 -4.49 -13.44 23.76
N GLY A 24 -4.81 -14.31 22.78
CA GLY A 24 -5.52 -15.57 23.04
C GLY A 24 -4.76 -16.51 23.96
N VAL A 25 -3.48 -16.78 23.69
CA VAL A 25 -2.66 -17.61 24.58
C VAL A 25 -2.53 -16.97 25.96
N THR A 26 -2.32 -15.65 26.02
CA THR A 26 -2.22 -14.89 27.26
C THR A 26 -3.50 -14.97 28.09
N GLY A 27 -4.68 -14.81 27.48
CA GLY A 27 -5.98 -14.93 28.16
C GLY A 27 -6.23 -16.34 28.68
N ALA A 28 -5.90 -17.35 27.86
CA ALA A 28 -6.01 -18.74 28.27
C ALA A 28 -5.11 -19.05 29.49
N LEU A 29 -3.86 -18.59 29.46
CA LEU A 29 -2.91 -18.77 30.54
C LEU A 29 -3.34 -18.03 31.81
N PHE A 30 -3.84 -16.80 31.68
CA PHE A 30 -4.34 -16.00 32.80
C PHE A 30 -5.46 -16.72 33.55
N VAL A 31 -6.46 -17.22 32.81
CA VAL A 31 -7.60 -17.96 33.36
C VAL A 31 -7.16 -19.28 34.00
N ALA A 32 -6.25 -20.02 33.37
CA ALA A 32 -5.74 -21.29 33.92
C ALA A 32 -5.02 -21.09 35.27
N ILE A 33 -4.15 -20.09 35.36
CA ILE A 33 -3.43 -19.77 36.60
C ILE A 33 -4.40 -19.26 37.67
N PHE A 34 -5.37 -18.44 37.29
CA PHE A 34 -6.37 -17.91 38.23
C PHE A 34 -7.25 -19.01 38.83
N GLN A 35 -7.67 -19.99 38.04
CA GLN A 35 -8.44 -21.15 38.49
C GLN A 35 -7.62 -22.06 39.42
N HIS A 36 -6.35 -22.33 39.09
CA HIS A 36 -5.49 -23.22 39.89
C HIS A 36 -4.67 -22.51 40.96
N ARG A 37 -4.91 -21.22 41.23
CA ARG A 37 -4.12 -20.39 42.16
C ARG A 37 -3.96 -20.98 43.57
N LYS A 38 -4.91 -21.80 44.01
CA LYS A 38 -4.91 -22.46 45.33
C LYS A 38 -4.04 -23.72 45.36
N ARG A 39 -3.78 -24.34 44.21
CA ARG A 39 -2.93 -25.54 44.06
C ARG A 39 -1.48 -25.19 43.72
N LEU A 40 -1.23 -23.95 43.28
CA LEU A 40 0.10 -23.43 42.98
C LEU A 40 0.71 -22.72 44.20
N PRO A 41 2.05 -22.65 44.31
CA PRO A 41 2.71 -21.81 45.31
C PRO A 41 2.19 -20.38 45.24
N LYS A 42 1.78 -19.81 46.39
CA LYS A 42 1.13 -18.48 46.45
C LYS A 42 1.99 -17.36 45.86
N SER A 43 3.31 -17.45 46.00
CA SER A 43 4.26 -16.49 45.41
C SER A 43 4.23 -16.52 43.89
N PHE A 44 4.24 -17.73 43.30
CA PHE A 44 4.25 -17.94 41.86
C PHE A 44 2.94 -17.51 41.20
N SER A 45 1.79 -17.92 41.73
CA SER A 45 0.49 -17.56 41.17
C SER A 45 0.24 -16.05 41.25
N LYS A 46 0.60 -15.42 42.38
CA LYS A 46 0.49 -13.96 42.54
C LYS A 46 1.40 -13.22 41.56
N GLN A 47 2.66 -13.65 41.41
CA GLN A 47 3.60 -13.02 40.48
C GLN A 47 3.12 -13.11 39.03
N MET A 48 2.73 -14.30 38.57
CA MET A 48 2.26 -14.49 37.20
C MET A 48 0.98 -13.70 36.92
N ILE A 49 0.00 -13.70 37.84
CA ILE A 49 -1.22 -12.91 37.67
C ILE A 49 -0.89 -11.42 37.57
N THR A 50 -0.01 -10.90 38.44
CA THR A 50 0.40 -9.49 38.38
C THR A 50 1.11 -9.16 37.07
N SER A 51 2.06 -9.98 36.62
CA SER A 51 2.80 -9.76 35.38
C SER A 51 1.92 -9.84 34.14
N LEU A 52 1.01 -10.82 34.07
CA LEU A 52 0.07 -10.97 32.96
C LEU A 52 -0.95 -9.83 32.95
N SER A 53 -1.49 -9.43 34.10
CA SER A 53 -2.38 -8.27 34.21
C SER A 53 -1.69 -6.98 33.76
N PHE A 54 -0.43 -6.77 34.16
CA PHE A 54 0.33 -5.61 33.70
C PHE A 54 0.53 -5.62 32.19
N PHE A 55 0.93 -6.77 31.63
CA PHE A 55 1.11 -6.93 30.18
C PHE A 55 -0.18 -6.67 29.39
N ILE A 56 -1.30 -7.24 29.81
CA ILE A 56 -2.61 -7.08 29.14
C ILE A 56 -3.02 -5.60 29.18
N THR A 57 -3.01 -4.98 30.36
CA THR A 57 -3.44 -3.59 30.53
C THR A 57 -2.53 -2.63 29.76
N TYR A 58 -1.21 -2.79 29.86
CA TYR A 58 -0.26 -1.94 29.15
C TYR A 58 -0.42 -2.05 27.63
N SER A 59 -0.59 -3.27 27.12
CA SER A 59 -0.73 -3.52 25.69
C SER A 59 -2.07 -2.99 25.14
N LEU A 60 -3.17 -3.09 25.90
CA LEU A 60 -4.45 -2.50 25.53
C LEU A 60 -4.43 -0.96 25.57
N VAL A 61 -3.74 -0.37 26.55
CA VAL A 61 -3.57 1.09 26.58
C VAL A 61 -2.75 1.56 25.38
N GLN A 62 -1.69 0.83 25.01
CA GLN A 62 -0.94 1.14 23.80
C GLN A 62 -1.76 0.98 22.52
N SER A 63 -2.61 -0.05 22.42
CA SER A 63 -3.45 -0.24 21.23
C SER A 63 -4.52 0.84 21.07
N LEU A 64 -5.00 1.42 22.17
CA LEU A 64 -5.93 2.55 22.16
C LEU A 64 -5.25 3.90 21.84
N THR A 65 -3.93 4.01 22.05
CA THR A 65 -3.20 5.29 21.93
C THR A 65 -2.34 5.40 20.67
N LYS A 66 -2.06 4.29 19.97
CA LYS A 66 -1.23 4.27 18.76
C LYS A 66 -2.05 3.85 17.55
N ASP A 67 -2.05 4.70 16.53
CA ASP A 67 -2.63 4.38 15.23
C ASP A 67 -1.89 3.19 14.58
N GLY A 68 -2.65 2.26 14.00
CA GLY A 68 -2.13 1.06 13.34
C GLY A 68 -2.10 -0.21 14.20
N ILE A 69 -2.57 -0.16 15.46
CA ILE A 69 -2.72 -1.34 16.31
C ILE A 69 -4.20 -1.76 16.39
N ASP A 70 -4.49 -3.03 16.08
CA ASP A 70 -5.85 -3.56 16.10
C ASP A 70 -6.29 -3.95 17.52
N THR A 71 -6.95 -3.02 18.20
CA THR A 71 -7.55 -3.24 19.53
C THR A 71 -8.62 -4.33 19.52
N ALA A 72 -9.40 -4.46 18.44
CA ALA A 72 -10.45 -5.47 18.33
C ALA A 72 -9.85 -6.88 18.27
N ALA A 73 -8.74 -7.05 17.55
CA ALA A 73 -7.99 -8.30 17.51
C ALA A 73 -7.45 -8.69 18.90
N HIS A 74 -6.94 -7.74 19.69
CA HIS A 74 -6.43 -8.01 21.04
C HIS A 74 -7.54 -8.42 22.01
N ILE A 75 -8.65 -7.68 22.02
CA ILE A 75 -9.80 -7.98 22.89
C ILE A 75 -10.44 -9.31 22.47
N GLY A 76 -10.67 -9.52 21.17
CA GLY A 76 -11.23 -10.75 20.63
C GLY A 76 -10.38 -11.97 20.95
N GLY A 77 -9.06 -11.86 20.77
CA GLY A 77 -8.10 -12.89 21.16
C GLY A 77 -8.19 -13.21 22.65
N LEU A 78 -8.10 -12.19 23.51
CA LEU A 78 -8.13 -12.36 24.97
C LEU A 78 -9.40 -13.06 25.45
N VAL A 79 -10.57 -12.65 24.94
CA VAL A 79 -11.87 -13.25 25.29
C VAL A 79 -11.95 -14.69 24.80
N ALA A 80 -11.59 -14.95 23.54
CA ALA A 80 -11.63 -16.29 22.96
C ALA A 80 -10.70 -17.25 23.70
N GLY A 81 -9.46 -16.84 23.99
CA GLY A 81 -8.50 -17.62 24.75
C GLY A 81 -8.94 -17.89 26.18
N SER A 82 -9.48 -16.87 26.85
CA SER A 82 -10.04 -17.00 28.21
C SER A 82 -11.21 -17.99 28.24
N ALA A 83 -12.11 -17.93 27.26
CA ALA A 83 -13.23 -18.86 27.11
C ALA A 83 -12.76 -20.30 26.85
N LEU A 84 -11.75 -20.48 25.99
CA LEU A 84 -11.15 -21.78 25.72
C LEU A 84 -10.53 -22.40 26.99
N ALA A 85 -9.86 -21.60 27.82
CA ALA A 85 -9.32 -22.08 29.09
C ALA A 85 -10.38 -22.45 30.13
N PHE A 86 -11.58 -21.86 30.06
CA PHE A 86 -12.73 -22.30 30.87
C PHE A 86 -13.33 -23.63 30.38
N ILE A 87 -13.30 -23.87 29.06
CA ILE A 87 -13.91 -25.06 28.44
C ILE A 87 -12.98 -26.28 28.52
N LEU A 88 -11.65 -26.08 28.42
CA LEU A 88 -10.67 -27.18 28.47
C LEU A 88 -10.60 -27.82 29.87
N PRO A 89 -10.77 -29.14 30.00
CA PRO A 89 -10.92 -29.81 31.29
C PRO A 89 -9.61 -29.89 32.11
N GLU A 90 -9.74 -29.82 33.43
CA GLU A 90 -8.70 -30.11 34.42
C GLU A 90 -8.15 -31.54 34.26
N ARG A 91 -6.82 -31.69 34.20
CA ARG A 91 -6.11 -32.99 34.14
C ARG A 91 -6.10 -33.77 35.47
N LEU A 92 -7.09 -33.58 36.34
CA LEU A 92 -7.06 -34.16 37.69
C LEU A 92 -7.92 -35.42 37.86
N ASN A 93 -8.65 -35.85 36.80
CA ASN A 93 -9.35 -37.14 36.78
C ASN A 93 -9.22 -37.79 35.38
N MET A 94 -8.32 -38.78 35.26
CA MET A 94 -7.87 -39.36 33.97
C MET A 94 -8.99 -40.06 33.19
N GLU A 95 -9.95 -40.69 33.87
CA GLU A 95 -11.06 -41.44 33.24
C GLU A 95 -12.14 -40.53 32.64
N ALA A 96 -12.52 -39.46 33.35
CA ALA A 96 -13.45 -38.45 32.83
C ALA A 96 -12.79 -37.60 31.72
N PHE A 97 -11.48 -37.37 31.82
CA PHE A 97 -10.71 -36.59 30.86
C PHE A 97 -10.71 -37.22 29.46
N GLN A 98 -10.57 -38.54 29.32
CA GLN A 98 -10.56 -39.18 27.99
C GLN A 98 -11.91 -39.06 27.27
N LYS A 99 -13.04 -39.25 27.97
CA LYS A 99 -14.39 -39.13 27.37
C LYS A 99 -14.80 -37.69 27.07
N LEU A 100 -14.56 -36.76 28.01
CA LEU A 100 -14.96 -35.35 27.82
C LEU A 100 -14.01 -34.57 26.90
N ARG A 101 -12.76 -35.01 26.71
CA ARG A 101 -11.80 -34.36 25.81
C ARG A 101 -12.25 -34.38 24.36
N LEU A 102 -12.80 -35.49 23.87
CA LEU A 102 -13.27 -35.58 22.49
C LEU A 102 -14.53 -34.74 22.28
N GLN A 103 -15.52 -34.83 23.19
CA GLN A 103 -16.76 -34.05 23.09
C GLN A 103 -16.52 -32.54 23.21
N ARG A 104 -15.69 -32.09 24.16
CA ARG A 104 -15.39 -30.66 24.33
C ARG A 104 -14.40 -30.13 23.28
N GLY A 105 -13.49 -30.98 22.80
CA GLY A 105 -12.63 -30.66 21.65
C GLY A 105 -13.46 -30.45 20.38
N ALA A 106 -14.44 -31.32 20.12
CA ALA A 106 -15.39 -31.16 19.03
C ALA A 106 -16.24 -29.90 19.21
N ALA A 107 -16.74 -29.62 20.42
CA ALA A 107 -17.48 -28.38 20.70
C ALA A 107 -16.64 -27.13 20.50
N GLY A 108 -15.37 -27.14 20.91
CA GLY A 108 -14.41 -26.05 20.67
C GLY A 108 -14.12 -25.84 19.19
N LEU A 109 -14.00 -26.91 18.41
CA LEU A 109 -13.81 -26.85 16.95
C LEU A 109 -15.05 -26.30 16.25
N VAL A 110 -16.26 -26.72 16.66
CA VAL A 110 -17.52 -26.21 16.13
C VAL A 110 -17.69 -24.72 16.46
N LEU A 111 -17.38 -24.31 17.70
CA LEU A 111 -17.40 -22.89 18.07
C LEU A 111 -16.40 -22.06 17.28
N ALA A 112 -15.19 -22.58 17.05
CA ALA A 112 -14.21 -21.92 16.20
C ALA A 112 -14.71 -21.77 14.76
N LEU A 113 -15.27 -22.84 14.18
CA LEU A 113 -15.83 -22.80 12.82
C LEU A 113 -17.02 -21.84 12.71
N LEU A 114 -17.93 -21.83 13.69
CA LEU A 114 -19.06 -20.89 13.73
C LEU A 114 -18.62 -19.45 13.90
N ALA A 115 -17.62 -19.18 14.74
CA ALA A 115 -17.04 -17.86 14.90
C ALA A 115 -16.35 -17.39 13.60
N THR A 116 -15.62 -18.28 12.94
CA THR A 116 -14.97 -17.97 11.65
C THR A 116 -16.01 -17.70 10.57
N PHE A 117 -17.06 -18.51 10.49
CA PHE A 117 -18.17 -18.33 9.56
C PHE A 117 -18.93 -17.02 9.82
N GLY A 118 -19.22 -16.71 11.09
CA GLY A 118 -19.85 -15.45 11.48
C GLY A 118 -18.99 -14.24 11.11
N LEU A 119 -17.68 -14.29 11.37
CA LEU A 119 -16.76 -13.24 10.98
C LEU A 119 -16.72 -13.05 9.46
N VAL A 120 -16.71 -14.14 8.67
CA VAL A 120 -16.74 -14.04 7.20
C VAL A 120 -18.07 -13.45 6.70
N HIS A 121 -19.19 -13.83 7.31
CA HIS A 121 -20.51 -13.42 6.82
C HIS A 121 -20.93 -12.01 7.25
N PHE A 122 -20.50 -11.57 8.44
CA PHE A 122 -20.82 -10.26 9.00
C PHE A 122 -19.67 -9.26 8.93
N ALA A 123 -18.50 -9.64 8.39
CA ALA A 123 -17.45 -8.69 8.12
C ALA A 123 -17.96 -7.65 7.10
N PRO A 124 -17.86 -6.35 7.41
CA PRO A 124 -18.15 -5.31 6.44
C PRO A 124 -17.20 -5.47 5.24
N ALA A 125 -17.72 -5.21 4.03
CA ALA A 125 -16.91 -5.22 2.82
C ALA A 125 -15.64 -4.36 3.04
N ALA A 126 -14.48 -4.92 2.70
CA ALA A 126 -13.21 -4.24 2.87
C ALA A 126 -13.27 -2.88 2.16
N LYS A 127 -13.11 -1.79 2.92
CA LYS A 127 -13.19 -0.43 2.39
C LYS A 127 -12.02 -0.05 1.49
N VAL A 128 -10.98 -0.87 1.46
CA VAL A 128 -9.76 -0.66 0.67
C VAL A 128 -9.58 -1.86 -0.24
N ASP A 129 -9.77 -1.64 -1.55
CA ASP A 129 -9.41 -2.60 -2.57
C ASP A 129 -7.88 -2.63 -2.71
N ILE A 130 -7.28 -3.57 -1.97
CA ILE A 130 -5.83 -3.78 -1.95
C ILE A 130 -5.34 -4.23 -3.32
N GLU A 131 -6.16 -4.97 -4.08
CA GLU A 131 -5.82 -5.42 -5.43
C GLU A 131 -5.71 -4.22 -6.38
N GLN A 132 -6.67 -3.29 -6.33
CA GLN A 132 -6.62 -2.06 -7.12
C GLN A 132 -5.44 -1.16 -6.75
N THR A 133 -5.04 -1.14 -5.48
CA THR A 133 -3.90 -0.34 -5.01
C THR A 133 -2.56 -0.94 -5.44
N ILE A 134 -2.41 -2.27 -5.35
CA ILE A 134 -1.20 -2.99 -5.77
C ILE A 134 -1.06 -2.93 -7.29
N ASN A 135 -2.11 -3.31 -8.03
CA ASN A 135 -2.08 -3.37 -9.48
C ASN A 135 -2.12 -1.98 -10.14
N GLY A 136 -2.73 -0.99 -9.48
CA GLY A 136 -2.81 0.38 -9.98
C GLY A 136 -1.51 1.18 -9.89
N SER A 137 -0.63 0.84 -8.94
CA SER A 137 0.61 1.59 -8.72
C SER A 137 1.77 1.21 -9.67
N ALA A 138 1.76 -0.02 -10.21
CA ALA A 138 2.79 -0.50 -11.12
C ALA A 138 2.81 0.23 -12.49
N PRO A 139 1.65 0.48 -13.16
CA PRO A 139 1.59 1.34 -14.33
C PRO A 139 2.11 2.75 -14.07
N VAL A 140 1.81 3.32 -12.90
CA VAL A 140 2.30 4.66 -12.51
C VAL A 140 3.83 4.68 -12.44
N ALA A 141 4.45 3.74 -11.72
CA ALA A 141 5.90 3.69 -11.60
C ALA A 141 6.60 3.50 -12.96
N THR A 142 6.04 2.61 -13.78
CA THR A 142 6.57 2.33 -15.13
C THR A 142 6.40 3.54 -16.05
N GLY A 143 5.22 4.17 -16.05
CA GLY A 143 4.93 5.38 -16.83
C GLY A 143 5.82 6.55 -16.42
N MET A 144 6.08 6.73 -15.12
CA MET A 144 7.00 7.77 -14.63
C MET A 144 8.42 7.58 -15.15
N LYS A 145 8.90 6.33 -15.14
CA LYS A 145 10.22 6.01 -15.69
C LYS A 145 10.28 6.27 -17.20
N GLN A 146 9.30 5.79 -17.95
CA GLN A 146 9.25 6.00 -19.40
C GLN A 146 9.14 7.48 -19.77
N PHE A 147 8.38 8.26 -18.99
CA PHE A 147 8.33 9.72 -19.14
C PHE A 147 9.72 10.32 -18.96
N ALA A 148 10.45 9.97 -17.89
CA ALA A 148 11.80 10.48 -17.64
C ALA A 148 12.80 10.08 -18.74
N ASP A 149 12.76 8.83 -19.19
CA ASP A 149 13.60 8.33 -20.29
C ASP A 149 13.31 9.09 -21.60
N LEU A 150 12.03 9.40 -21.87
CA LEU A 150 11.63 10.18 -23.04
C LEU A 150 12.09 11.64 -22.96
N MET A 151 12.01 12.26 -21.78
CA MET A 151 12.55 13.61 -21.54
C MET A 151 14.06 13.66 -21.78
N ALA A 152 14.80 12.67 -21.29
CA ALA A 152 16.25 12.57 -21.52
C ALA A 152 16.58 12.39 -23.00
N ALA A 153 15.76 11.64 -23.74
CA ALA A 153 15.92 11.47 -25.18
C ALA A 153 15.66 12.78 -25.95
N LEU A 154 14.65 13.56 -25.56
CA LEU A 154 14.38 14.88 -26.15
C LEU A 154 15.53 15.87 -25.89
N GLU A 155 16.07 15.88 -24.66
CA GLU A 155 17.24 16.71 -24.33
C GLU A 155 18.49 16.30 -25.13
N GLN A 156 18.67 15.00 -25.36
CA GLN A 156 19.76 14.50 -26.17
C GLN A 156 19.60 14.86 -27.65
N GLU A 157 18.39 14.79 -28.20
CA GLU A 157 18.07 15.23 -29.56
C GLU A 157 18.40 16.72 -29.75
N GLU A 158 18.02 17.58 -28.80
CA GLU A 158 18.35 19.02 -28.81
C GLU A 158 19.88 19.24 -28.85
N LYS A 159 20.65 18.48 -28.07
CA LYS A 159 22.12 18.53 -28.08
C LYS A 159 22.70 18.07 -29.41
N ASP A 160 22.13 17.03 -30.02
CA ASP A 160 22.62 16.50 -31.30
C ASP A 160 22.28 17.44 -32.47
N VAL A 161 21.15 18.16 -32.42
CA VAL A 161 20.85 19.27 -33.34
C VAL A 161 21.83 20.42 -33.15
N ALA A 162 22.08 20.84 -31.90
CA ALA A 162 23.04 21.90 -31.59
C ALA A 162 24.48 21.55 -32.02
N ALA A 163 24.83 20.27 -31.99
CA ALA A 163 26.11 19.74 -32.46
C ALA A 163 26.17 19.52 -33.98
N GLY A 164 25.07 19.76 -34.71
CA GLY A 164 24.98 19.58 -36.16
C GLY A 164 24.96 18.11 -36.62
N LYS A 165 24.72 17.16 -35.71
CA LYS A 165 24.61 15.73 -36.05
C LYS A 165 23.26 15.37 -36.67
N ILE A 166 22.22 16.14 -36.33
CA ILE A 166 20.86 15.99 -36.84
C ILE A 166 20.45 17.35 -37.38
N SER A 167 19.85 17.38 -38.58
CA SER A 167 19.35 18.64 -39.15
C SER A 167 18.09 19.10 -38.41
N ILE A 168 17.86 20.42 -38.35
CA ILE A 168 16.64 20.97 -37.73
C ILE A 168 15.37 20.40 -38.38
N LYS A 169 15.39 20.21 -39.71
CA LYS A 169 14.28 19.62 -40.46
C LYS A 169 14.02 18.16 -40.10
N GLU A 170 15.09 17.37 -39.94
CA GLU A 170 15.00 15.98 -39.49
C GLU A 170 14.48 15.88 -38.05
N SER A 171 14.97 16.74 -37.15
CA SER A 171 14.49 16.82 -35.77
C SER A 171 13.00 17.21 -35.71
N ASP A 172 12.55 18.15 -36.54
CA ASP A 172 11.15 18.56 -36.63
C ASP A 172 10.24 17.41 -37.12
N GLU A 173 10.69 16.62 -38.09
CA GLU A 173 9.97 15.43 -38.54
C GLU A 173 9.93 14.33 -37.47
N ARG A 174 11.06 14.11 -36.76
CA ARG A 174 11.17 13.13 -35.66
C ARG A 174 10.34 13.50 -34.45
N SER A 175 10.17 14.80 -34.16
CA SER A 175 9.25 15.30 -33.13
C SER A 175 7.86 14.67 -33.29
N ARG A 176 7.32 14.71 -34.52
CA ARG A 176 5.98 14.19 -34.83
C ARG A 176 5.93 12.68 -35.04
N SER A 177 6.94 12.11 -35.71
CA SER A 177 6.92 10.69 -36.12
C SER A 177 7.44 9.73 -35.05
N VAL A 178 8.29 10.20 -34.13
CA VAL A 178 8.95 9.37 -33.11
C VAL A 178 8.55 9.77 -31.70
N PHE A 179 8.65 11.05 -31.36
CA PHE A 179 8.49 11.50 -29.97
C PHE A 179 7.02 11.65 -29.56
N ALA A 180 6.16 12.25 -30.40
CA ALA A 180 4.74 12.39 -30.10
C ALA A 180 4.03 11.03 -29.84
N PRO A 181 4.18 9.98 -30.69
CA PRO A 181 3.56 8.69 -30.42
C PRO A 181 4.08 8.03 -29.13
N LYS A 182 5.39 8.15 -28.85
CA LYS A 182 5.96 7.65 -27.60
C LYS A 182 5.40 8.38 -26.38
N MET A 183 5.18 9.69 -26.48
CA MET A 183 4.56 10.47 -25.40
C MET A 183 3.10 10.02 -25.19
N ALA A 184 2.35 9.77 -26.26
CA ALA A 184 0.99 9.25 -26.18
C ALA A 184 0.93 7.86 -25.50
N ASP A 185 1.87 6.96 -25.80
CA ASP A 185 1.98 5.66 -25.13
C ASP A 185 2.28 5.80 -23.63
N VAL A 186 3.18 6.72 -23.27
CA VAL A 186 3.50 7.04 -21.87
C VAL A 186 2.26 7.59 -21.15
N LEU A 187 1.51 8.50 -21.77
CA LEU A 187 0.27 9.05 -21.23
C LEU A 187 -0.80 7.98 -21.01
N LYS A 188 -0.94 7.04 -21.94
CA LYS A 188 -1.86 5.90 -21.81
C LYS A 188 -1.49 5.04 -20.60
N LEU A 189 -0.21 4.80 -20.36
CA LEU A 189 0.25 4.02 -19.22
C LEU A 189 0.04 4.77 -17.90
N LEU A 190 0.40 6.05 -17.84
CA LEU A 190 0.21 6.90 -16.66
C LEU A 190 -1.27 7.05 -16.27
N SER A 191 -2.15 7.26 -17.26
CA SER A 191 -3.60 7.40 -17.05
C SER A 191 -4.30 6.09 -16.68
N SER A 192 -3.74 4.93 -17.06
CA SER A 192 -4.24 3.62 -16.62
C SER A 192 -3.89 3.30 -15.15
N GLY A 193 -2.95 4.04 -14.57
CA GLY A 193 -2.52 3.87 -13.20
C GLY A 193 -3.50 4.44 -12.18
N TYR A 194 -3.54 3.84 -11.00
CA TYR A 194 -4.36 4.29 -9.88
C TYR A 194 -3.50 4.53 -8.64
N LEU A 195 -3.69 5.70 -8.04
CA LEU A 195 -3.21 6.04 -6.70
C LEU A 195 -4.40 6.47 -5.85
N PRO A 196 -4.51 6.01 -4.59
CA PRO A 196 -5.58 6.43 -3.71
C PRO A 196 -5.54 7.94 -3.46
N PRO A 197 -6.68 8.60 -3.15
CA PRO A 197 -6.74 10.05 -2.91
C PRO A 197 -5.81 10.55 -1.79
N SER A 198 -5.47 9.67 -0.84
CA SER A 198 -4.54 9.95 0.26
C SER A 198 -3.06 9.74 -0.12
N ASP A 199 -2.75 9.25 -1.33
CA ASP A 199 -1.37 9.01 -1.75
C ASP A 199 -0.65 10.34 -2.03
N PRO A 200 0.49 10.61 -1.38
CA PRO A 200 1.23 11.86 -1.56
C PRO A 200 1.78 12.04 -2.99
N ARG A 201 1.85 10.98 -3.79
CA ARG A 201 2.33 11.03 -5.18
C ARG A 201 1.24 11.45 -6.16
N LEU A 202 -0.04 11.44 -5.78
CA LEU A 202 -1.16 11.74 -6.67
C LEU A 202 -1.08 13.15 -7.30
N PRO A 203 -0.72 14.23 -6.58
CA PRO A 203 -0.54 15.55 -7.19
C PRO A 203 0.57 15.56 -8.24
N ILE A 204 1.69 14.86 -7.98
CA ILE A 204 2.81 14.74 -8.92
C ILE A 204 2.37 13.97 -10.15
N LEU A 205 1.64 12.86 -9.99
CA LEU A 205 1.09 12.07 -11.10
C LEU A 205 0.21 12.93 -12.02
N LYS A 206 -0.73 13.68 -11.45
CA LYS A 206 -1.61 14.57 -12.22
C LYS A 206 -0.81 15.63 -12.97
N ALA A 207 0.19 16.23 -12.33
CA ALA A 207 1.04 17.23 -12.97
C ALA A 207 1.88 16.64 -14.10
N THR A 208 2.43 15.43 -13.93
CA THR A 208 3.17 14.73 -14.99
C THR A 208 2.27 14.37 -16.16
N ILE A 209 1.06 13.88 -15.92
CA ILE A 209 0.08 13.63 -17.00
C ILE A 209 -0.21 14.93 -17.76
N ARG A 210 -0.50 16.03 -17.04
CA ARG A 210 -0.76 17.32 -17.68
C ARG A 210 0.44 17.84 -18.48
N MET A 211 1.64 17.68 -17.94
CA MET A 211 2.87 18.02 -18.66
C MET A 211 3.00 17.19 -19.95
N GLY A 212 2.78 15.88 -19.86
CA GLY A 212 2.85 14.99 -21.01
C GLY A 212 1.82 15.32 -22.08
N GLU A 213 0.58 15.68 -21.71
CA GLU A 213 -0.47 16.11 -22.66
C GLU A 213 -0.04 17.34 -23.46
N LEU A 214 0.47 18.36 -22.76
CA LEU A 214 0.95 19.59 -23.38
C LEU A 214 2.16 19.33 -24.28
N MET A 215 3.06 18.44 -23.85
CA MET A 215 4.21 18.05 -24.64
C MET A 215 3.81 17.24 -25.87
N GLU A 216 2.86 16.31 -25.76
CA GLU A 216 2.36 15.54 -26.89
C GLU A 216 1.75 16.47 -27.94
N GLU A 217 0.91 17.42 -27.52
CA GLU A 217 0.32 18.43 -28.41
C GLU A 217 1.40 19.27 -29.10
N SER A 218 2.42 19.72 -28.35
CA SER A 218 3.56 20.47 -28.88
C SER A 218 4.38 19.67 -29.89
N LEU A 219 4.69 18.41 -29.55
CA LEU A 219 5.51 17.52 -30.38
C LEU A 219 4.80 17.11 -31.67
N ALA A 220 3.47 16.93 -31.59
CA ALA A 220 2.61 16.56 -32.72
C ALA A 220 2.26 17.75 -33.62
N MET A 221 2.45 18.98 -33.15
CA MET A 221 2.11 20.20 -33.89
C MET A 221 2.89 20.26 -35.21
N GLN A 222 2.16 20.53 -36.31
CA GLN A 222 2.79 20.69 -37.61
C GLN A 222 3.58 22.00 -37.66
N SER A 223 4.68 21.98 -38.41
CA SER A 223 5.52 23.14 -38.65
C SER A 223 5.48 23.55 -40.12
N VAL A 224 5.62 24.85 -40.38
CA VAL A 224 5.73 25.46 -41.70
C VAL A 224 7.13 26.03 -41.87
N PHE A 225 7.75 25.75 -43.02
CA PHE A 225 9.05 26.32 -43.40
C PHE A 225 8.81 27.51 -44.33
N GLN A 226 9.31 28.69 -43.95
CA GLN A 226 9.23 29.87 -44.80
C GLN A 226 10.27 29.80 -45.91
N LEU A 227 9.94 30.37 -47.08
CA LEU A 227 10.85 30.38 -48.23
C LEU A 227 12.17 31.07 -47.87
N GLY A 228 13.28 30.33 -47.88
CA GLY A 228 14.61 30.85 -47.52
C GLY A 228 14.98 30.78 -46.03
N SER A 229 14.18 30.11 -45.19
CA SER A 229 14.49 29.85 -43.78
C SER A 229 14.43 28.36 -43.47
N ASP A 230 15.47 27.83 -42.82
CA ASP A 230 15.51 26.46 -42.31
C ASP A 230 14.92 26.33 -40.89
N ILE A 231 14.37 27.42 -40.35
CA ILE A 231 13.76 27.45 -39.01
C ILE A 231 12.26 27.11 -39.14
N PRO A 232 11.80 26.00 -38.55
CA PRO A 232 10.39 25.64 -38.53
C PRO A 232 9.61 26.62 -37.64
N VAL A 233 8.43 27.04 -38.11
CA VAL A 233 7.47 27.81 -37.32
C VAL A 233 6.22 26.96 -37.12
N PRO A 234 5.64 26.89 -35.91
CA PRO A 234 4.40 26.16 -35.70
C PRO A 234 3.27 26.64 -36.62
N VAL A 235 2.45 25.72 -37.10
CA VAL A 235 1.26 26.02 -37.93
C VAL A 235 0.26 26.89 -37.18
N ASP A 236 0.22 26.77 -35.85
CA ASP A 236 -0.54 27.63 -34.94
C ASP A 236 0.40 28.24 -33.88
N PRO A 237 1.00 29.41 -34.16
CA PRO A 237 1.91 30.08 -33.24
C PRO A 237 1.24 30.54 -31.95
N VAL A 238 -0.07 30.81 -31.97
CA VAL A 238 -0.82 31.27 -30.79
C VAL A 238 -0.96 30.10 -29.82
N ARG A 239 -1.44 28.95 -30.31
CA ARG A 239 -1.56 27.75 -29.48
C ARG A 239 -0.21 27.25 -28.98
N ALA A 240 0.84 27.30 -29.80
CA ALA A 240 2.20 26.95 -29.37
C ALA A 240 2.69 27.83 -28.21
N ALA A 241 2.39 29.14 -28.23
CA ALA A 241 2.73 30.05 -27.14
C ALA A 241 1.93 29.77 -25.86
N GLU A 242 0.63 29.46 -25.98
CA GLU A 242 -0.22 29.05 -24.87
C GLU A 242 0.30 27.77 -24.20
N ILE A 243 0.57 26.72 -24.99
CA ILE A 243 1.12 25.45 -24.49
C ILE A 243 2.39 25.70 -23.67
N LYS A 244 3.29 26.54 -24.19
CA LYS A 244 4.53 26.88 -23.47
C LYS A 244 4.25 27.56 -22.13
N GLN A 245 3.28 28.47 -22.06
CA GLN A 245 2.89 29.11 -20.80
C GLN A 245 2.27 28.10 -19.82
N GLU A 246 1.40 27.22 -20.30
CA GLU A 246 0.79 26.17 -19.49
C GLU A 246 1.86 25.21 -18.92
N MET A 247 2.84 24.80 -19.73
CA MET A 247 3.95 23.96 -19.27
C MET A 247 4.75 24.64 -18.15
N LEU A 248 5.02 25.94 -18.26
CA LEU A 248 5.72 26.70 -17.21
C LEU A 248 4.89 26.74 -15.91
N ALA A 249 3.57 26.92 -16.01
CA ALA A 249 2.68 26.90 -14.85
C ALA A 249 2.66 25.53 -14.15
N VAL A 250 2.61 24.43 -14.92
CA VAL A 250 2.68 23.06 -14.40
C VAL A 250 4.01 22.80 -13.70
N MET A 251 5.14 23.19 -14.30
CA MET A 251 6.47 23.07 -13.66
C MET A 251 6.54 23.84 -12.34
N ALA A 252 6.03 25.06 -12.30
CA ALA A 252 6.02 25.88 -11.09
C ALA A 252 5.20 25.21 -9.98
N ALA A 253 4.03 24.64 -10.31
CA ALA A 253 3.20 23.91 -9.37
C ALA A 253 3.89 22.64 -8.83
N MET A 254 4.59 21.89 -9.69
CA MET A 254 5.37 20.71 -9.28
C MET A 254 6.50 21.05 -8.33
N ASN A 255 7.22 22.15 -8.57
CA ASN A 255 8.32 22.59 -7.72
C ASN A 255 7.82 23.03 -6.34
N LYS A 256 6.68 23.73 -6.28
CA LYS A 256 6.03 24.11 -5.02
C LYS A 256 5.55 22.89 -4.22
N ALA A 257 5.10 21.84 -4.88
CA ALA A 257 4.68 20.60 -4.22
C ALA A 257 5.86 19.77 -3.67
N LYS A 258 7.09 19.95 -4.18
CA LYS A 258 8.30 19.29 -3.67
C LYS A 258 8.93 20.01 -2.48
N SER A 259 8.60 21.29 -2.25
CA SER A 259 9.17 22.11 -1.17
C SER A 259 8.40 22.05 0.15
N HIS A 260 7.35 21.22 0.22
CA HIS A 260 6.50 20.98 1.39
C HIS A 260 6.44 19.49 1.70
#